data_AF-A0A165YHM4-F1
#
_entry.id   AF-A0A165YHM4-F1
#
_cell.length_a   1.000
_cell.length_b   1.000
_cell.length_c   1.000
_cell.angle_alpha   90.00
_cell.angle_beta   90.00
_cell.angle_gamma   90.00
#
_symmetry.space_group_name_H-M   'P 1'
#
loop_
_entity.id
_entity.type
_entity.pdbx_description
1 polymer ?
#
loop_
_entity_poly.entity_id
_entity_poly.type
_entity_poly.pdbx_seq_one_letter_code
_entity_poly.pdbx_strand_id
1 'polypeptide(L)'
;YGRVTQCRTGHAFIGDYYAKFVQAESTACPCGHHHQTRAHILQDCPRYDECRGILKDFDREISITRLLNEEKGIAALADFMRLTGAYTK
;
A
#
# COMPACT_ATOMS: atom_id res chain seq x y z
N TYR A 1 -6.41 -12.53 0.56
CA TYR A 1 -6.54 -11.58 -0.58
C TYR A 1 -7.43 -10.35 -0.33
N GLY A 2 -8.24 -10.26 0.74
CA GLY A 2 -9.08 -9.07 0.97
C GLY A 2 -8.34 -7.72 0.90
N ARG A 3 -7.18 -7.61 1.56
CA ARG A 3 -6.32 -6.40 1.54
C ARG A 3 -5.72 -6.08 0.18
N VAL A 4 -5.42 -7.11 -0.63
CA VAL A 4 -4.97 -6.93 -2.01
C VAL A 4 -6.09 -6.30 -2.83
N THR A 5 -7.32 -6.82 -2.72
CA THR A 5 -8.50 -6.24 -3.39
C THR A 5 -8.72 -4.80 -2.96
N GLN A 6 -8.66 -4.51 -1.66
CA GLN A 6 -8.78 -3.15 -1.12
C GLN A 6 -7.73 -2.19 -1.71
N CYS A 7 -6.47 -2.61 -1.78
CA CYS A 7 -5.40 -1.80 -2.39
C CYS A 7 -5.61 -1.58 -3.89
N ARG A 8 -6.10 -2.59 -4.63
CA ARG A 8 -6.40 -2.47 -6.06
C ARG A 8 -7.52 -1.46 -6.32
N THR A 9 -8.61 -1.53 -5.56
CA THR A 9 -9.79 -0.66 -5.72
C THR A 9 -9.64 0.71 -5.07
N GLY A 10 -8.70 0.86 -4.12
CA GLY A 10 -8.58 2.06 -3.30
C GLY A 10 -9.60 2.14 -2.16
N HIS A 11 -10.47 1.13 -2.00
CA HIS A 11 -11.37 0.99 -0.86
C HIS A 11 -10.64 0.33 0.30
N ALA A 12 -9.65 1.03 0.85
CA ALA A 12 -8.74 0.49 1.85
C ALA A 12 -8.60 1.41 3.07
N PHE A 13 -8.05 0.89 4.16
CA PHE A 13 -7.77 1.67 5.38
C PHE A 13 -6.54 2.56 5.19
N ILE A 14 -6.68 3.60 4.36
CA ILE A 14 -5.63 4.57 4.02
C ILE A 14 -6.20 5.98 3.93
N GLY A 15 -5.32 6.98 4.02
CA GLY A 15 -5.68 8.38 3.94
C GLY A 15 -6.49 8.77 2.70
N ASP A 16 -6.14 8.26 1.51
CA ASP A 16 -6.90 8.49 0.27
C ASP A 16 -8.39 8.11 0.38
N TYR A 17 -8.69 7.03 1.12
CA TYR A 17 -10.05 6.56 1.32
C TYR A 17 -10.76 7.40 2.38
N TYR A 18 -10.09 7.68 3.50
CA TYR A 18 -10.66 8.50 4.57
C TYR A 18 -10.99 9.92 4.12
N ALA A 19 -10.12 10.54 3.32
CA ALA A 19 -10.37 11.86 2.74
C ALA A 19 -11.70 11.94 1.96
N LYS A 20 -12.10 10.84 1.32
CA LYS A 20 -13.30 10.78 0.47
C LYS A 20 -14.54 10.31 1.21
N PHE A 21 -14.40 9.33 2.10
CA PHE A 21 -15.53 8.58 2.63
C PHE A 21 -15.65 8.59 4.16
N VAL A 22 -14.59 8.96 4.89
CA VAL A 22 -14.54 8.93 6.37
C VAL A 22 -13.80 10.15 6.90
N GLN A 23 -14.37 11.34 6.72
CA GLN A 23 -13.73 12.63 7.03
C GLN A 23 -13.36 12.82 8.52
N ALA A 24 -13.87 11.96 9.41
CA ALA A 24 -13.50 11.94 10.83
C ALA A 24 -12.14 11.25 11.10
N GLU A 25 -11.65 10.42 10.17
CA GLU A 25 -10.38 9.71 10.30
C GLU A 25 -9.23 10.55 9.73
N SER A 26 -8.04 10.42 10.30
CA SER A 26 -6.85 11.16 9.84
C SER A 26 -6.38 10.64 8.48
N THR A 27 -6.05 11.56 7.59
CA THR A 27 -5.45 11.23 6.29
C THR A 27 -3.93 11.04 6.37
N ALA A 28 -3.31 11.42 7.49
CA ALA A 28 -1.87 11.32 7.68
C ALA A 28 -1.42 9.87 7.89
N CYS A 29 -0.26 9.53 7.35
CA CYS A 29 0.39 8.27 7.65
C CYS A 29 1.05 8.33 9.03
N PRO A 30 1.04 7.25 9.84
CA PRO A 30 1.79 7.20 11.09
C PRO A 30 3.32 7.36 10.94
N CYS A 31 3.85 7.33 9.72
CA CYS A 31 5.25 7.69 9.45
C CYS A 31 5.52 9.21 9.51
N GLY A 32 4.49 10.04 9.71
CA GLY A 32 4.57 11.50 9.71
C GLY A 32 4.24 12.15 8.35
N HIS A 33 4.00 11.36 7.30
CA HIS A 33 3.61 11.91 6.00
C HIS A 33 2.16 12.42 6.03
N HIS A 34 1.93 13.64 5.54
CA HIS A 34 0.66 14.35 5.69
C HIS A 34 -0.52 13.70 4.98
N HIS A 35 -0.29 12.93 3.90
CA HIS A 35 -1.36 12.28 3.15
C HIS A 35 -1.01 10.87 2.69
N GLN A 36 -1.58 9.87 3.35
CA GLN A 36 -1.28 8.47 3.08
C GLN A 36 -1.99 7.98 1.82
N THR A 37 -1.25 7.98 0.71
CA THR A 37 -1.69 7.41 -0.57
C THR A 37 -1.24 5.96 -0.72
N ARG A 38 -1.81 5.26 -1.72
CA ARG A 38 -1.30 3.94 -2.13
C ARG A 38 0.16 4.01 -2.60
N ALA A 39 0.50 5.02 -3.41
CA ALA A 39 1.87 5.21 -3.88
C ALA A 39 2.82 5.38 -2.70
N HIS A 40 2.46 6.25 -1.75
CA HIS A 40 3.23 6.45 -0.54
C HIS A 40 3.50 5.13 0.20
N ILE A 41 2.48 4.32 0.48
CA ILE A 41 2.67 3.04 1.20
C ILE A 41 3.61 2.08 0.47
N LEU A 42 3.46 1.95 -0.85
CA LEU A 42 4.17 0.94 -1.64
C LEU A 42 5.58 1.38 -2.05
N GLN A 43 5.78 2.68 -2.29
CA GLN A 43 6.99 3.22 -2.91
C GLN A 43 7.86 4.03 -1.95
N ASP A 44 7.27 4.71 -0.96
CA ASP A 44 7.97 5.78 -0.23
C ASP A 44 8.01 5.59 1.29
N CYS A 45 6.99 4.97 1.88
CA CYS A 45 6.75 4.97 3.32
C CYS A 45 7.91 4.32 4.09
N PRO A 46 8.62 5.07 4.95
CA PRO A 46 9.83 4.58 5.62
C PRO A 46 9.55 3.45 6.60
N ARG A 47 8.31 3.33 7.10
CA ARG A 47 7.87 2.22 7.96
C ARG A 47 8.00 0.85 7.30
N TYR A 48 8.06 0.81 5.97
CA TYR A 48 8.09 -0.43 5.20
C TYR A 48 9.37 -0.59 4.39
N ASP A 49 10.40 0.22 4.62
CA ASP A 49 11.63 0.21 3.81
C ASP A 49 12.33 -1.16 3.86
N GLU A 50 12.44 -1.74 5.05
CA GLU A 50 13.04 -3.07 5.26
C GLU A 50 12.31 -4.18 4.49
N CYS A 51 10.97 -4.09 4.40
CA CYS A 51 10.16 -5.06 3.67
C CYS A 51 9.97 -4.72 2.18
N ARG A 52 10.38 -3.51 1.74
CA ARG A 52 10.17 -3.04 0.35
C ARG A 52 11.00 -3.84 -0.66
N GLY A 53 12.03 -4.56 -0.19
CA GLY A 53 12.79 -5.51 -1.01
C GLY A 53 11.89 -6.46 -1.79
N ILE A 54 10.82 -6.97 -1.18
CA ILE A 54 9.88 -7.91 -1.82
C ILE A 54 9.23 -7.31 -3.06
N LEU A 55 8.88 -6.02 -3.01
CA LEU A 55 8.30 -5.31 -4.14
C LEU A 55 9.37 -5.01 -5.20
N LYS A 56 10.58 -4.63 -4.76
CA LYS A 56 11.73 -4.33 -5.63
C LYS A 56 12.26 -5.56 -6.38
N ASP A 57 12.13 -6.74 -5.78
CA ASP A 57 12.52 -8.02 -6.39
C ASP A 57 11.60 -8.38 -7.57
N PHE A 58 10.31 -8.02 -7.48
CA PHE A 58 9.39 -8.11 -8.61
C PHE A 58 9.64 -7.01 -9.65
N ASP A 59 9.72 -5.76 -9.19
CA ASP A 59 9.96 -4.59 -10.04
C ASP A 59 10.72 -3.52 -9.27
N ARG A 60 11.95 -3.22 -9.72
CA ARG A 60 12.84 -2.25 -9.07
C ARG A 60 12.24 -0.85 -8.97
N GLU A 61 11.42 -0.46 -9.94
CA GLU A 61 10.73 0.84 -9.95
C GLU A 61 9.38 0.79 -9.21
N ILE A 62 8.93 -0.40 -8.80
CA ILE A 62 7.66 -0.64 -8.12
C ILE A 62 6.52 0.00 -8.91
N SER A 63 6.39 -0.34 -10.19
CA SER A 63 5.28 0.14 -11.02
C SER A 63 3.96 -0.32 -10.42
N ILE A 64 3.19 0.65 -9.87
CA ILE A 64 1.89 0.38 -9.26
C ILE A 64 0.97 -0.34 -10.26
N THR A 65 1.01 0.05 -11.53
CA THR A 65 0.19 -0.59 -12.57
C THR A 65 0.54 -2.07 -12.72
N ARG A 66 1.82 -2.43 -12.79
CA ARG A 66 2.26 -3.82 -12.93
C ARG A 66 1.97 -4.62 -11.66
N LEU A 67 2.32 -4.06 -10.50
CA LEU A 67 2.14 -4.68 -9.20
C LEU A 67 0.67 -5.05 -8.91
N LEU A 68 -0.28 -4.24 -9.40
CA LEU A 68 -1.70 -4.46 -9.16
C LEU A 68 -2.41 -5.33 -10.22
N ASN A 69 -1.78 -5.61 -11.36
CA ASN A 69 -2.43 -6.28 -12.49
C ASN A 69 -1.73 -7.55 -12.97
N GLU A 70 -0.43 -7.73 -12.69
CA GLU A 70 0.29 -8.96 -13.02
C GLU A 70 0.19 -9.97 -11.87
N GLU A 71 0.05 -11.26 -12.20
CA GLU A 71 -0.08 -12.33 -11.19
C GLU A 71 1.09 -12.35 -10.20
N LYS A 72 2.33 -12.25 -10.71
CA LYS A 72 3.55 -12.17 -9.88
C LYS A 72 3.58 -10.90 -9.01
N GLY A 73 3.10 -9.77 -9.54
CA GLY A 73 2.99 -8.52 -8.80
C GLY A 73 1.95 -8.62 -7.66
N ILE A 74 0.80 -9.23 -7.95
CA ILE A 74 -0.25 -9.49 -6.97
C ILE A 74 0.25 -10.41 -5.85
N ALA A 75 1.05 -11.43 -6.18
CA ALA A 75 1.68 -12.30 -5.19
C ALA A 75 2.68 -11.53 -4.32
N ALA A 76 3.58 -10.74 -4.92
CA ALA A 76 4.53 -9.89 -4.19
C ALA A 76 3.82 -8.89 -3.26
N LEU A 77 2.72 -8.27 -3.73
CA LEU A 77 1.89 -7.38 -2.94
C LEU A 77 1.24 -8.11 -1.75
N ALA A 78 0.74 -9.32 -1.96
CA ALA A 78 0.14 -10.13 -0.91
C ALA A 78 1.17 -10.47 0.18
N ASP A 79 2.39 -10.83 -0.19
CA ASP A 79 3.47 -11.11 0.76
C ASP A 79 3.94 -9.87 1.51
N PHE A 80 4.10 -8.74 0.81
CA PHE A 80 4.39 -7.45 1.42
C PHE A 80 3.34 -7.09 2.49
N MET A 81 2.04 -7.21 2.16
CA MET A 81 0.96 -6.95 3.11
C MET A 81 0.95 -7.94 4.28
N ARG A 82 1.26 -9.21 4.02
CA ARG A 82 1.33 -10.25 5.06
C ARG A 82 2.38 -9.91 6.11
N LEU A 83 3.55 -9.43 5.68
CA LEU A 83 4.66 -9.12 6.59
C LEU A 83 4.52 -7.76 7.29
N THR A 84 4.06 -6.74 6.56
CA THR A 84 4.04 -5.36 7.08
C THR A 84 2.78 -5.01 7.88
N GLY A 85 1.70 -5.78 7.69
CA GLY A 85 0.38 -5.35 8.16
C GLY A 85 -0.17 -4.13 7.40
N ALA A 86 0.43 -3.71 6.28
CA ALA A 86 -0.10 -2.59 5.51
C ALA A 86 -1.58 -2.81 5.15
N TYR A 87 -2.34 -1.71 5.11
CA TYR A 87 -3.78 -1.71 4.85
C TYR A 87 -4.64 -2.42 5.93
N THR A 88 -4.15 -2.58 7.16
CA THR A 88 -4.99 -2.86 8.33
C THR A 88 -5.37 -1.57 9.05
N LYS A 89 -6.52 -1.56 9.73
CA LYS A 89 -6.88 -0.51 10.67
C LYS A 89 -6.10 -0.67 11.98
#